data_AF-K7NR44-F1
#
_entry.id   AF-K7NR44-F1
#
_cell.length_a   1.000
_cell.length_b   1.000
_cell.length_c   1.000
_cell.angle_alpha   90.00
_cell.angle_beta   90.00
_cell.angle_gamma   90.00
#
_symmetry.space_group_name_H-M   'P 1'
#
loop_
_entity.id
_entity.type
_entity.pdbx_description
1 polymer ?
#
loop_
_entity_poly.entity_id
_entity_poly.type
_entity_poly.pdbx_seq_one_letter_code
_entity_poly.pdbx_strand_id
1 'polypeptide(L)' 'EKMRVAMEPLLYAAKVDLVFAGHVHAYERFTHVYNNTADPCGPIYITIGDGGNREGLALDFKEPQSELS' A
#
# COMPACT_ATOMS: atom_id res chain seq x y z
N GLU A 1 2.57 -6.50 8.12
CA GLU A 1 2.38 -5.89 9.46
C GLU A 1 3.62 -5.46 10.24
N LYS A 2 4.67 -6.27 10.47
CA LYS A 2 5.80 -5.86 11.36
C LYS A 2 6.46 -4.52 10.96
N MET A 3 6.71 -4.31 9.66
CA MET A 3 7.28 -3.05 9.15
C MET A 3 6.33 -1.87 9.33
N ARG A 4 5.03 -2.05 9.02
CA ARG A 4 4.01 -1.01 9.21
C ARG A 4 3.96 -0.56 10.67
N VAL A 5 3.84 -1.48 11.63
CA VAL A 5 3.79 -1.15 13.07
C VAL A 5 5.03 -0.39 13.54
N ALA A 6 6.22 -0.71 13.01
CA ALA A 6 7.46 -0.04 13.40
C ALA A 6 7.65 1.35 12.73
N MET A 7 7.22 1.50 11.47
CA MET A 7 7.61 2.65 10.64
C MET A 7 6.46 3.61 10.33
N GLU A 8 5.22 3.13 10.23
CA GLU A 8 4.07 3.95 9.85
C GLU A 8 3.87 5.18 10.74
N PRO A 9 4.02 5.12 12.08
CA PRO A 9 3.94 6.32 12.93
C PRO A 9 4.99 7.38 12.60
N LEU A 10 6.21 6.95 12.25
CA LEU A 10 7.29 7.86 11.85
C LEU A 10 6.99 8.51 10.50
N LEU A 11 6.51 7.73 9.51
CA LEU A 11 6.18 8.23 8.18
C LEU A 11 4.98 9.21 8.23
N TYR A 12 3.98 8.90 9.05
CA TYR A 12 2.85 9.79 9.31
C TYR A 12 3.29 11.11 9.94
N ALA A 13 4.13 11.05 10.99
CA ALA A 13 4.66 12.23 11.65
C ALA A 13 5.52 13.10 10.71
N ALA A 14 6.24 12.48 9.78
CA ALA A 14 7.01 13.14 8.75
C ALA A 14 6.16 13.70 7.58
N LYS A 15 4.85 13.46 7.58
CA LYS A 15 3.91 13.87 6.51
C LYS A 15 4.34 13.39 5.14
N VAL A 16 4.73 12.12 5.04
CA VAL A 16 5.03 11.50 3.75
C VAL A 16 3.79 11.55 2.86
N ASP A 17 3.94 12.04 1.63
CA ASP A 17 2.82 12.13 0.68
C ASP A 17 2.48 10.77 0.06
N LEU A 18 3.51 10.01 -0.35
CA LEU A 18 3.40 8.76 -1.11
C LEU A 18 4.40 7.73 -0.64
N VAL A 19 3.97 6.46 -0.57
CA VAL A 19 4.82 5.29 -0.33
C VAL A 19 4.68 4.34 -1.51
N PHE A 20 5.78 4.08 -2.22
CA PHE A 20 5.83 3.12 -3.32
C PHE A 20 6.40 1.79 -2.86
N ALA A 21 5.76 0.69 -3.26
CA ALA A 21 6.22 -0.66 -2.99
C ALA A 21 6.10 -1.55 -4.24
N GLY A 22 6.92 -2.60 -4.30
CA GLY A 22 6.81 -3.69 -5.27
C GLY A 22 6.36 -4.98 -4.59
N HIS A 23 7.07 -6.08 -4.87
CA HIS A 23 6.85 -7.42 -4.32
C HIS A 23 5.58 -8.13 -4.83
N VAL A 24 4.40 -7.55 -4.68
CA VAL A 24 3.18 -8.11 -5.29
C VAL A 24 3.18 -7.73 -6.77
N HIS A 25 3.06 -8.71 -7.66
CA HIS A 25 3.11 -8.51 -9.11
C HIS A 25 1.77 -8.03 -9.68
N ALA A 26 1.26 -6.93 -9.13
CA ALA A 26 0.04 -6.26 -9.54
C ALA A 26 0.15 -4.77 -9.23
N TYR A 27 -0.81 -4.00 -9.73
CA TYR A 27 -1.02 -2.61 -9.38
C TYR A 27 -2.12 -2.49 -8.32
N GLU A 28 -1.86 -1.71 -7.26
CA GLU A 28 -2.87 -1.34 -6.26
C GLU A 28 -2.58 0.08 -5.74
N ARG A 29 -3.63 0.86 -5.47
CA ARG A 29 -3.49 2.21 -4.90
C ARG A 29 -4.54 2.45 -3.84
N PHE A 30 -4.10 2.68 -2.60
CA PHE A 30 -4.99 3.04 -1.51
C PHE A 30 -5.38 4.52 -1.54
N THR A 31 -6.46 4.85 -0.85
CA THR A 31 -6.71 6.22 -0.36
C THR A 31 -5.64 6.62 0.67
N HIS A 32 -5.74 7.84 1.23
CA HIS A 32 -4.91 8.22 2.36
C HIS A 32 -5.24 7.34 3.58
N VAL A 33 -4.25 6.62 4.10
CA VAL A 33 -4.46 5.62 5.16
C VAL A 33 -3.45 5.81 6.28
N TYR A 34 -3.94 5.67 7.51
CA TYR A 34 -3.10 5.49 8.69
C TYR A 34 -3.71 4.42 9.58
N ASN A 35 -2.90 3.42 9.96
CA ASN A 35 -3.29 2.35 10.87
C ASN A 35 -4.59 1.62 10.45
N ASN A 36 -4.66 1.23 9.18
CA ASN A 36 -5.81 0.53 8.57
C ASN A 36 -7.13 1.33 8.60
N THR A 37 -7.06 2.65 8.70
CA THR A 37 -8.23 3.54 8.66
C THR A 37 -7.98 4.64 7.64
N ALA A 38 -9.03 5.06 6.92
CA ALA A 38 -8.95 6.22 6.03
C ALA A 38 -8.66 7.47 6.87
N ASP A 39 -7.56 8.15 6.58
CA ASP A 39 -7.14 9.35 7.27
C ASP A 39 -6.59 10.33 6.23
N PRO A 40 -7.20 11.51 6.02
CA PRO A 40 -6.76 12.48 5.03
C PRO A 40 -5.34 13.02 5.25
N CYS A 41 -4.73 12.81 6.42
CA CYS A 41 -3.34 13.13 6.71
C CYS A 41 -2.37 11.95 6.54
N GLY A 42 -2.88 10.74 6.30
CA GLY A 42 -2.05 9.56 6.03
C GLY A 42 -1.39 9.61 4.65
N PRO A 43 -0.28 8.89 4.42
CA PRO A 43 0.27 8.74 3.09
C PRO A 43 -0.67 7.93 2.17
N ILE A 44 -0.50 8.13 0.86
CA ILE A 44 -1.04 7.22 -0.15
C ILE A 44 -0.05 6.06 -0.35
N TYR A 45 -0.52 4.82 -0.24
CA TYR A 45 0.28 3.63 -0.53
C TYR A 45 -0.01 3.14 -1.93
N ILE A 46 1.04 2.92 -2.73
CA ILE A 46 0.93 2.43 -4.10
C ILE A 46 1.84 1.21 -4.29
N THR A 47 1.23 0.11 -4.71
CA THR A 47 1.93 -1.09 -5.16
C THR A 47 2.08 -1.04 -6.67
N ILE A 48 3.33 -1.10 -7.15
CA ILE A 48 3.75 -1.06 -8.56
C ILE A 48 4.76 -2.18 -8.84
N GLY A 49 4.43 -3.40 -8.39
CA GLY A 49 5.32 -4.56 -8.54
C GLY A 49 5.14 -5.33 -9.85
N ASP A 50 4.30 -4.84 -10.76
CA ASP A 50 3.89 -5.43 -12.03
C ASP A 50 4.87 -5.17 -13.20
N GLY A 51 6.15 -5.03 -12.91
CA GLY A 51 7.21 -4.74 -13.90
C GLY A 51 7.50 -5.86 -14.92
N GLY A 52 6.77 -6.97 -14.93
CA GLY A 52 6.87 -8.02 -15.94
C GLY A 52 7.99 -9.04 -15.75
N ASN A 53 8.39 -9.34 -14.51
CA ASN A 53 9.37 -10.39 -14.26
C ASN A 53 8.79 -11.80 -14.58
N ARG A 54 9.68 -12.80 -14.69
CA ARG A 54 9.36 -14.17 -15.14
C ARG A 54 8.33 -14.93 -14.29
N GLU A 55 8.07 -14.49 -13.06
CA GLU A 55 7.16 -15.19 -12.14
C GLU A 55 5.68 -14.95 -12.49
N GLY A 56 5.39 -13.95 -13.34
CA GLY A 56 4.04 -13.63 -13.81
C GLY A 56 3.27 -12.71 -12.87
N LEU A 57 2.00 -12.47 -13.21
CA LEU A 57 1.11 -11.55 -12.47
C LEU A 57 0.45 -12.23 -11.27
N ALA A 58 0.19 -11.45 -10.23
CA ALA A 58 -0.70 -11.86 -9.14
C ALA A 58 -2.15 -11.62 -9.58
N LEU A 59 -2.95 -12.68 -9.66
CA LEU A 59 -4.34 -12.64 -10.15
C LEU A 59 -5.38 -12.93 -9.07
N ASP A 60 -4.95 -13.39 -7.90
CA ASP A 60 -5.82 -13.68 -6.76
C ASP A 60 -5.94 -12.44 -5.87
N PHE A 61 -7.15 -11.87 -5.83
CA PHE A 61 -7.46 -10.68 -5.02
C PHE A 61 -8.36 -11.05 -3.84
N LYS A 62 -8.29 -10.24 -2.79
CA LYS A 62 -9.19 -10.39 -1.65
C LYS A 62 -10.57 -9.86 -2.02
N GLU A 63 -11.59 -10.70 -1.82
CA GLU A 63 -12.99 -10.35 -2.04
C GLU A 63 -13.75 -10.23 -0.70
N PRO A 64 -14.59 -9.19 -0.51
CA PRO A 64 -14.74 -8.03 -1.39
C PRO A 64 -13.50 -7.12 -1.36
N GLN A 65 -13.37 -6.27 -2.38
CA GLN A 65 -12.39 -5.18 -2.39
C GLN A 65 -12.49 -4.34 -1.11
N SER A 66 -11.34 -3.95 -0.57
CA SER A 66 -11.27 -3.06 0.58
C SER A 66 -11.79 -1.67 0.22
N GLU A 67 -12.61 -1.05 1.05
CA GLU A 67 -13.03 0.36 0.90
C GLU A 67 -11.85 1.35 0.94
N LEU A 68 -10.67 0.90 1.38
CA LEU A 68 -9.45 1.69 1.38
C LEU A 68 -8.69 1.67 0.05
N SER A 69 -8.98 0.70 -0.83
CA SER A 69 -8.27 0.41 -2.09
C SER A 69 -9.15 0.79 -3.28
#